data_AF-A0A8D9BHH6-F1
#
_entry.id   AF-A0A8D9BHH6-F1
#
_cell.length_a   1.000
_cell.length_b   1.000
_cell.length_c   1.000
_cell.angle_alpha   90.00
_cell.angle_beta   90.00
_cell.angle_gamma   90.00
#
_symmetry.space_group_name_H-M   'P 1'
#
loop_
_entity.id
_entity.type
_entity.pdbx_description
1 polymer ?
#
loop_
_entity_poly.entity_id
_entity_poly.type
_entity_poly.pdbx_seq_one_letter_code
_entity_poly.pdbx_strand_id
1 'polypeptide(L)'
;MYRVNNNNLLEVHSDLINSITNLTKIQAELINQNKESLFVTGVCWEGKTSALVLLEKQGYPVVSGDFAEYCSVVPEFKEKHTDPRLTEEYLLFTTSKIKPGFIHDRFPGDSFIYGHIWDVMYNKKSLQTSLEEFERSCKRTMIPYIQSQKLNILIIVPAYLDALVERMKKRNAIYDDYGEPYASVQNVFYRKFCEVCNVEFAQVDDPSLVPGIIKEIYERINTPVTNGPVVLYTLLGNPLNRGTAHSAGLDVPIAETVT
;
A
#
# COMPACT_ATOMS: atom_id res chain seq x y z
N MET A 1 -7.28 -55.09 25.16
CA MET A 1 -6.52 -53.86 24.87
C MET A 1 -6.65 -53.58 23.38
N TYR A 2 -7.53 -52.68 22.97
CA TYR A 2 -7.65 -52.27 21.57
C TYR A 2 -6.53 -51.27 21.27
N ARG A 3 -5.56 -51.65 20.44
CA ARG A 3 -4.57 -50.72 19.87
C ARG A 3 -5.28 -49.91 18.79
N VAL A 4 -5.61 -48.65 19.08
CA VAL A 4 -6.06 -47.71 18.07
C VAL A 4 -4.85 -47.39 17.19
N ASN A 5 -5.00 -47.62 15.88
CA ASN A 5 -3.94 -47.40 14.91
C ASN A 5 -3.82 -45.89 14.64
N ASN A 6 -2.83 -45.23 15.27
CA ASN A 6 -2.64 -43.78 15.23
C ASN A 6 -2.46 -43.21 13.80
N ASN A 7 -2.11 -44.05 12.82
CA ASN A 7 -1.97 -43.61 11.43
C ASN A 7 -3.32 -43.21 10.79
N ASN A 8 -4.43 -43.88 11.14
CA ASN A 8 -5.75 -43.54 10.61
C ASN A 8 -6.29 -42.21 11.17
N LEU A 9 -5.86 -41.82 12.37
CA LEU A 9 -6.27 -40.54 12.97
C LEU A 9 -5.59 -39.36 12.27
N LEU A 10 -4.31 -39.50 11.89
CA LEU A 10 -3.58 -38.44 11.20
C LEU A 10 -4.12 -38.16 9.79
N GLU A 11 -4.50 -39.20 9.03
CA GLU A 11 -5.12 -39.05 7.70
C GLU A 11 -6.51 -38.39 7.78
N VAL A 12 -7.34 -38.81 8.74
CA VAL A 12 -8.67 -38.21 8.93
C VAL A 12 -8.56 -36.73 9.34
N HIS A 13 -7.55 -36.37 10.14
CA HIS A 13 -7.29 -34.98 10.49
C HIS A 13 -6.78 -34.16 9.29
N SER A 14 -5.92 -34.70 8.43
CA SER A 14 -5.46 -33.97 7.24
C SER A 14 -6.59 -33.74 6.24
N ASP A 15 -7.47 -34.71 6.03
CA ASP A 15 -8.59 -34.59 5.10
C ASP A 15 -9.64 -33.60 5.61
N LEU A 16 -9.87 -33.57 6.92
CA LEU A 16 -10.76 -32.60 7.55
C LEU A 16 -10.19 -31.17 7.47
N ILE A 17 -8.89 -30.99 7.71
CA ILE A 17 -8.22 -29.69 7.59
C ILE A 17 -8.29 -29.19 6.13
N ASN A 18 -7.96 -30.05 5.16
CA ASN A 18 -8.03 -29.73 3.74
C ASN A 18 -9.46 -29.37 3.30
N SER A 19 -10.46 -30.08 3.82
CA SER A 19 -11.88 -29.82 3.54
C SER A 19 -12.33 -28.47 4.12
N ILE A 20 -11.92 -28.14 5.35
CA ILE A 20 -12.22 -26.84 5.98
C ILE A 20 -11.55 -25.69 5.22
N THR A 21 -10.28 -25.84 4.84
CA THR A 21 -9.56 -24.83 4.05
C THR A 21 -10.21 -24.62 2.68
N ASN A 22 -10.63 -25.70 2.00
CA ASN A 22 -11.32 -25.60 0.72
C ASN A 22 -12.70 -24.93 0.84
N LEU A 23 -13.46 -25.23 1.91
CA LEU A 23 -14.74 -24.57 2.17
C LEU A 23 -14.55 -23.08 2.47
N THR A 24 -13.48 -22.71 3.17
CA THR A 24 -13.16 -21.30 3.46
C THR A 24 -12.76 -20.56 2.18
N LYS A 25 -12.01 -21.21 1.28
CA LYS A 25 -11.70 -20.69 -0.06
C LYS A 25 -12.93 -20.50 -0.92
N ILE A 26 -13.79 -21.52 -1.03
CA ILE A 26 -15.03 -21.43 -1.81
C ILE A 26 -15.94 -20.35 -1.23
N GLN A 27 -16.02 -20.22 0.09
CA GLN A 27 -16.78 -19.17 0.75
C GLN A 27 -16.17 -17.79 0.47
N ALA A 28 -14.84 -17.64 0.48
CA ALA A 28 -14.15 -16.39 0.12
C ALA A 28 -14.34 -16.02 -1.37
N GLU A 29 -14.28 -17.00 -2.28
CA GLU A 29 -14.52 -16.83 -3.71
C GLU A 29 -15.98 -16.43 -3.99
N LEU A 30 -16.96 -17.11 -3.37
CA LEU A 30 -18.38 -16.79 -3.50
C LEU A 30 -18.72 -15.43 -2.88
N ILE A 31 -18.07 -15.07 -1.78
CA ILE A 31 -18.17 -13.72 -1.18
C ILE A 31 -17.54 -12.67 -2.12
N ASN A 32 -16.54 -13.02 -2.94
CA ASN A 32 -15.82 -12.09 -3.82
C ASN A 32 -16.38 -11.93 -5.23
N GLN A 33 -17.27 -12.81 -5.70
CA GLN A 33 -17.85 -12.70 -7.06
C GLN A 33 -18.72 -11.45 -7.27
N ASN A 34 -19.07 -10.71 -6.21
CA ASN A 34 -19.77 -9.42 -6.27
C ASN A 34 -19.05 -8.29 -5.51
N LYS A 35 -17.77 -8.48 -5.10
CA LYS A 35 -17.04 -7.48 -4.32
C LYS A 35 -16.12 -6.64 -5.19
N GLU A 36 -16.13 -5.34 -4.91
CA GLU A 36 -15.19 -4.38 -5.47
C GLU A 36 -13.75 -4.78 -5.09
N SER A 37 -12.80 -4.62 -6.01
CA SER A 37 -11.38 -4.88 -5.74
C SER A 37 -10.86 -3.90 -4.70
N LEU A 38 -10.07 -4.40 -3.74
CA LEU A 38 -9.41 -3.58 -2.73
C LEU A 38 -7.95 -3.34 -3.15
N PHE A 39 -7.53 -2.09 -3.27
CA PHE A 39 -6.14 -1.72 -3.49
C PHE A 39 -5.50 -1.31 -2.17
N VAL A 40 -4.42 -2.00 -1.78
CA VAL A 40 -3.65 -1.65 -0.58
C VAL A 40 -2.37 -0.96 -1.03
N THR A 41 -2.31 0.35 -0.86
CA THR A 41 -1.17 1.18 -1.25
C THR A 41 -0.66 2.05 -0.11
N GLY A 42 0.31 2.93 -0.35
CA GLY A 42 0.87 3.86 0.62
C GLY A 42 2.39 3.82 0.65
N VAL A 43 2.97 4.40 1.70
CA VAL A 43 4.42 4.60 1.82
C VAL A 43 5.16 3.25 1.71
N CYS A 44 6.19 3.22 0.89
CA CYS A 44 7.11 2.09 0.74
C CYS A 44 7.61 1.52 2.09
N TRP A 45 7.99 0.24 2.11
CA TRP A 45 8.56 -0.49 3.28
C TRP A 45 7.71 -0.55 4.55
N GLU A 46 6.42 -0.19 4.47
CA GLU A 46 5.43 -0.43 5.53
C GLU A 46 5.00 -1.90 5.69
N GLY A 47 5.63 -2.87 5.01
CA GLY A 47 5.26 -4.29 5.18
C GLY A 47 3.94 -4.72 4.53
N LYS A 48 3.34 -3.88 3.67
CA LYS A 48 2.14 -4.22 2.87
C LYS A 48 2.24 -5.55 2.13
N THR A 49 3.28 -5.73 1.32
CA THR A 49 3.52 -6.98 0.57
C THR A 49 3.60 -8.18 1.52
N SER A 50 4.24 -8.03 2.69
CA SER A 50 4.32 -9.09 3.69
C SER A 50 2.95 -9.44 4.28
N ALA A 51 2.11 -8.44 4.57
CA ALA A 51 0.73 -8.65 5.01
C ALA A 51 -0.11 -9.36 3.94
N LEU A 52 0.00 -8.93 2.68
CA LEU A 52 -0.73 -9.51 1.55
C LEU A 52 -0.32 -10.96 1.27
N VAL A 53 0.98 -11.28 1.35
CA VAL A 53 1.46 -12.68 1.22
C VAL A 53 0.91 -13.57 2.34
N LEU A 54 0.76 -13.06 3.57
CA LEU A 54 0.13 -13.83 4.65
C LEU A 54 -1.37 -14.04 4.42
N LEU A 55 -2.08 -13.04 3.91
CA LEU A 55 -3.49 -13.17 3.52
C LEU A 55 -3.66 -14.17 2.37
N GLU A 56 -2.78 -14.14 1.37
CA GLU A 56 -2.77 -15.12 0.27
C GLU A 56 -2.61 -16.56 0.80
N LYS A 57 -1.69 -16.77 1.73
CA LYS A 57 -1.50 -18.07 2.41
C LYS A 57 -2.73 -18.52 3.21
N GLN A 58 -3.57 -17.59 3.65
CA GLN A 58 -4.85 -17.87 4.32
C GLN A 58 -5.99 -18.11 3.34
N GLY A 59 -5.75 -18.05 2.03
CA GLY A 59 -6.74 -18.33 0.98
C GLY A 59 -7.47 -17.11 0.46
N TYR A 60 -7.05 -15.89 0.82
CA TYR A 60 -7.60 -14.67 0.22
C TYR A 60 -7.11 -14.52 -1.22
N PRO A 61 -7.96 -14.06 -2.16
CA PRO A 61 -7.54 -13.79 -3.52
C PRO A 61 -6.73 -12.50 -3.56
N VAL A 62 -5.41 -12.65 -3.59
CA VAL A 62 -4.45 -11.56 -3.61
C VAL A 62 -3.77 -11.51 -4.98
N VAL A 63 -3.55 -10.30 -5.50
CA VAL A 63 -2.60 -10.05 -6.57
C VAL A 63 -1.42 -9.33 -5.94
N SER A 64 -0.36 -10.09 -5.68
CA SER A 64 0.95 -9.57 -5.29
C SER A 64 1.73 -9.13 -6.53
N GLY A 65 2.56 -8.11 -6.36
CA GLY A 65 3.23 -7.44 -7.45
C GLY A 65 3.85 -6.15 -6.98
N ASP A 66 5.06 -6.22 -6.45
CA ASP A 66 5.82 -5.01 -6.15
C ASP A 66 6.58 -4.50 -7.38
N PHE A 67 7.10 -3.28 -7.28
CA PHE A 67 7.85 -2.67 -8.37
C PHE A 67 9.08 -3.50 -8.78
N ALA A 68 9.73 -4.18 -7.82
CA ALA A 68 10.91 -5.00 -8.10
C ALA A 68 10.53 -6.26 -8.89
N GLU A 69 9.41 -6.90 -8.55
CA GLU A 69 8.86 -8.02 -9.31
C GLU A 69 8.51 -7.61 -10.74
N TYR A 70 7.89 -6.43 -10.94
CA TYR A 70 7.60 -5.93 -12.29
C TYR A 70 8.88 -5.62 -13.08
N CYS A 71 9.89 -5.03 -12.44
CA CYS A 71 11.21 -4.79 -13.04
C CYS A 71 11.99 -6.08 -13.33
N SER A 72 11.63 -7.21 -12.71
CA SER A 72 12.24 -8.50 -13.06
C SER A 72 11.72 -9.05 -14.39
N VAL A 73 10.49 -8.69 -14.75
CA VAL A 73 9.84 -9.10 -16.01
C VAL A 73 10.14 -8.11 -17.14
N VAL A 74 10.11 -6.81 -16.84
CA VAL A 74 10.40 -5.72 -17.79
C VAL A 74 11.44 -4.78 -17.14
N PRO A 75 12.75 -5.05 -17.31
CA PRO A 75 13.83 -4.30 -16.65
C PRO A 75 13.82 -2.80 -16.89
N GLU A 76 13.30 -2.35 -18.04
CA GLU A 76 13.18 -0.95 -18.43
C GLU A 76 12.30 -0.14 -17.47
N PHE A 77 11.38 -0.78 -16.74
CA PHE A 77 10.54 -0.09 -15.76
C PHE A 77 11.30 0.59 -14.63
N LYS A 78 12.58 0.24 -14.40
CA LYS A 78 13.49 0.97 -13.51
C LYS A 78 13.60 2.45 -13.87
N GLU A 79 13.57 2.75 -15.16
CA GLU A 79 13.72 4.10 -15.74
C GLU A 79 12.38 4.82 -15.95
N LYS A 80 11.26 4.25 -15.49
CA LYS A 80 9.95 4.89 -15.74
C LYS A 80 9.83 6.32 -15.21
N HIS A 81 10.61 6.68 -14.20
CA HIS A 81 10.61 8.02 -13.60
C HIS A 81 11.36 9.07 -14.44
N THR A 82 12.17 8.65 -15.41
CA THR A 82 12.90 9.53 -16.35
C THR A 82 12.28 9.55 -17.75
N ASP A 83 11.50 8.52 -18.10
CA ASP A 83 10.82 8.41 -19.41
C ASP A 83 9.28 8.38 -19.26
N PRO A 84 8.56 9.43 -19.72
CA PRO A 84 7.10 9.48 -19.70
C PRO A 84 6.42 8.30 -20.42
N ARG A 85 7.00 7.80 -21.51
CA ARG A 85 6.45 6.66 -22.25
C ARG A 85 6.54 5.38 -21.42
N LEU A 86 7.67 5.15 -20.74
CA LEU A 86 7.79 4.02 -19.82
C LEU A 86 6.85 4.14 -18.62
N THR A 87 6.54 5.36 -18.16
CA THR A 87 5.48 5.57 -17.15
C THR A 87 4.10 5.14 -17.67
N GLU A 88 3.74 5.50 -18.90
CA GLU A 88 2.48 5.06 -19.52
C GLU A 88 2.42 3.54 -19.72
N GLU A 89 3.50 2.94 -20.22
CA GLU A 89 3.62 1.49 -20.40
C GLU A 89 3.52 0.76 -19.04
N TYR A 90 4.14 1.28 -17.99
CA TYR A 90 4.03 0.75 -16.63
C TYR A 90 2.62 0.90 -16.06
N LEU A 91 1.94 2.01 -16.33
CA LEU A 91 0.54 2.21 -15.93
C LEU A 91 -0.39 1.20 -16.63
N LEU A 92 -0.21 0.99 -17.93
CA LEU A 92 -0.96 -0.03 -18.68
C LEU A 92 -0.67 -1.44 -18.15
N PHE A 93 0.60 -1.74 -17.88
CA PHE A 93 1.01 -3.02 -17.32
C PHE A 93 0.34 -3.28 -15.97
N THR A 94 0.45 -2.35 -15.02
CA THR A 94 -0.16 -2.48 -13.68
C THR A 94 -1.68 -2.55 -13.75
N THR A 95 -2.31 -1.76 -14.63
CA THR A 95 -3.76 -1.83 -14.87
C THR A 95 -4.20 -3.18 -15.42
N SER A 96 -3.42 -3.81 -16.31
CA SER A 96 -3.72 -5.13 -16.88
C SER A 96 -3.69 -6.27 -15.85
N LYS A 97 -3.09 -6.04 -14.67
CA LYS A 97 -3.03 -7.01 -13.58
C LYS A 97 -4.27 -6.98 -12.68
N ILE A 98 -5.14 -5.97 -12.84
CA ILE A 98 -6.34 -5.85 -12.02
C ILE A 98 -7.26 -7.04 -12.28
N LYS A 99 -7.67 -7.67 -11.19
CA LYS A 99 -8.62 -8.78 -11.13
C LYS A 99 -9.79 -8.34 -10.25
N PRO A 100 -11.05 -8.38 -10.74
CA PRO A 100 -12.23 -8.07 -9.93
C PRO A 100 -12.32 -8.96 -8.69
N GLY A 101 -12.66 -8.38 -7.54
CA GLY A 101 -12.82 -9.11 -6.28
C GLY A 101 -11.52 -9.59 -5.62
N PHE A 102 -10.35 -9.11 -6.09
CA PHE A 102 -9.05 -9.40 -5.48
C PHE A 102 -8.56 -8.23 -4.62
N ILE A 103 -7.65 -8.55 -3.70
CA ILE A 103 -6.84 -7.58 -2.95
C ILE A 103 -5.54 -7.35 -3.74
N HIS A 104 -5.27 -6.11 -4.12
CA HIS A 104 -4.12 -5.74 -4.96
C HIS A 104 -3.03 -5.08 -4.12
N ASP A 105 -1.79 -5.56 -4.28
CA ASP A 105 -0.60 -4.83 -3.83
C ASP A 105 -0.39 -3.65 -4.78
N ARG A 106 -0.64 -2.42 -4.27
CA ARG A 106 -0.56 -1.14 -4.98
C ARG A 106 -1.74 -0.82 -5.87
N PHE A 107 -1.94 0.47 -6.03
CA PHE A 107 -2.94 1.08 -6.89
C PHE A 107 -2.25 1.53 -8.20
N PRO A 108 -2.79 1.29 -9.40
CA PRO A 108 -2.14 1.73 -10.65
C PRO A 108 -1.81 3.23 -10.67
N GLY A 109 -2.65 4.06 -10.04
CA GLY A 109 -2.41 5.49 -9.89
C GLY A 109 -1.25 5.85 -8.97
N ASP A 110 -0.60 4.90 -8.31
CA ASP A 110 0.66 5.15 -7.62
C ASP A 110 1.70 5.73 -8.57
N SER A 111 1.73 5.31 -9.84
CA SER A 111 2.65 5.85 -10.85
C SER A 111 2.52 7.37 -10.98
N PHE A 112 1.28 7.87 -10.88
CA PHE A 112 0.99 9.30 -10.88
C PHE A 112 1.50 9.98 -9.61
N ILE A 113 1.29 9.39 -8.43
CA ILE A 113 1.80 9.92 -7.14
C ILE A 113 3.33 9.96 -7.14
N TYR A 114 3.99 8.89 -7.57
CA TYR A 114 5.46 8.80 -7.60
C TYR A 114 6.08 9.80 -8.59
N GLY A 115 5.41 10.17 -9.69
CA GLY A 115 5.90 11.22 -10.57
C GLY A 115 6.12 12.55 -9.83
N HIS A 116 5.15 12.95 -9.01
CA HIS A 116 5.25 14.16 -8.20
C HIS A 116 6.26 14.06 -7.05
N ILE A 117 6.37 12.88 -6.43
CA ILE A 117 7.41 12.61 -5.42
C ILE A 117 8.79 12.80 -6.05
N TRP A 118 9.03 12.22 -7.24
CA TRP A 118 10.32 12.34 -7.92
C TRP A 118 10.65 13.76 -8.36
N ASP A 119 9.66 14.53 -8.81
CA ASP A 119 9.84 15.96 -9.11
C ASP A 119 10.37 16.74 -7.90
N VAL A 120 9.91 16.42 -6.69
CA VAL A 120 10.39 17.03 -5.45
C VAL A 120 11.76 16.49 -5.06
N MET A 121 11.95 15.17 -5.07
CA MET A 121 13.21 14.53 -4.63
C MET A 121 14.41 14.93 -5.50
N TYR A 122 14.19 15.21 -6.79
CA TYR A 122 15.24 15.67 -7.71
C TYR A 122 15.28 17.19 -7.88
N ASN A 123 14.63 17.95 -7.00
CA ASN A 123 14.58 19.42 -7.03
C ASN A 123 14.09 20.01 -8.37
N LYS A 124 13.30 19.25 -9.15
CA LYS A 124 12.67 19.76 -10.38
C LYS A 124 11.56 20.76 -10.04
N LYS A 125 10.89 20.56 -8.90
CA LYS A 125 9.85 21.44 -8.36
C LYS A 125 9.94 21.54 -6.84
N SER A 126 9.49 22.67 -6.29
CA SER A 126 9.26 22.77 -4.85
C SER A 126 8.12 21.85 -4.42
N LEU A 127 8.12 21.42 -3.15
CA LEU A 127 7.04 20.62 -2.57
C LEU A 127 5.68 21.31 -2.75
N GLN A 128 5.59 22.61 -2.46
CA GLN A 128 4.35 23.38 -2.58
C GLN A 128 3.82 23.40 -4.02
N THR A 129 4.67 23.72 -4.99
CA THR A 129 4.29 23.73 -6.41
C THR A 129 3.82 22.34 -6.87
N SER A 130 4.54 21.29 -6.47
CA SER A 130 4.19 19.91 -6.84
C SER A 130 2.86 19.48 -6.21
N LEU A 131 2.56 19.88 -4.97
CA LEU A 131 1.28 19.61 -4.30
C LEU A 131 0.08 20.30 -4.97
N GLU A 132 0.24 21.54 -5.41
CA GLU A 132 -0.82 22.28 -6.13
C GLU A 132 -1.14 21.64 -7.49
N GLU A 133 -0.11 21.23 -8.23
CA GLU A 133 -0.27 20.50 -9.48
C GLU A 133 -0.87 19.12 -9.28
N PHE A 134 -0.45 18.42 -8.23
CA PHE A 134 -0.98 17.13 -7.82
C PHE A 134 -2.47 17.22 -7.52
N GLU A 135 -2.89 18.17 -6.67
CA GLU A 135 -4.30 18.38 -6.34
C GLU A 135 -5.15 18.67 -7.60
N ARG A 136 -4.67 19.56 -8.47
CA ARG A 136 -5.35 19.91 -9.73
C ARG A 136 -5.52 18.67 -10.62
N SER A 137 -4.48 17.87 -10.73
CA SER A 137 -4.48 16.65 -11.53
C SER A 137 -5.38 15.57 -10.91
N CYS A 138 -5.34 15.37 -9.59
CA CYS A 138 -6.25 14.48 -8.88
C CYS A 138 -7.73 14.81 -9.16
N LYS A 139 -8.10 16.10 -9.05
CA LYS A 139 -9.47 16.56 -9.34
C LYS A 139 -9.88 16.30 -10.79
N ARG A 140 -8.94 16.45 -11.73
CA ARG A 140 -9.21 16.30 -13.16
C ARG A 140 -9.26 14.84 -13.62
N THR A 141 -8.41 13.97 -13.09
CA THR A 141 -8.20 12.61 -13.63
C THR A 141 -8.47 11.51 -12.61
N MET A 142 -7.89 11.62 -11.41
CA MET A 142 -7.95 10.54 -10.41
C MET A 142 -9.34 10.37 -9.81
N ILE A 143 -10.01 11.46 -9.42
CA ILE A 143 -11.37 11.40 -8.86
C ILE A 143 -12.34 10.76 -9.86
N PRO A 144 -12.44 11.22 -11.13
CA PRO A 144 -13.30 10.56 -12.12
C PRO A 144 -12.95 9.09 -12.34
N TYR A 145 -11.66 8.74 -12.38
CA TYR A 145 -11.22 7.37 -12.56
C TYR A 145 -11.66 6.47 -11.39
N ILE A 146 -11.38 6.88 -10.15
CA ILE A 146 -11.76 6.16 -8.94
C ILE A 146 -13.28 5.97 -8.88
N GLN A 147 -14.06 7.02 -9.15
CA GLN A 147 -15.52 6.97 -9.10
C GLN A 147 -16.11 6.10 -10.22
N SER A 148 -15.62 6.24 -11.46
CA SER A 148 -16.14 5.48 -12.61
C SER A 148 -15.87 3.98 -12.50
N GLN A 149 -14.72 3.61 -11.94
CA GLN A 149 -14.33 2.22 -11.74
C GLN A 149 -14.74 1.68 -10.36
N LYS A 150 -15.32 2.53 -9.50
CA LYS A 150 -15.67 2.20 -8.10
C LYS A 150 -14.51 1.54 -7.37
N LEU A 151 -13.34 2.16 -7.44
CA LEU A 151 -12.13 1.60 -6.83
C LEU A 151 -12.18 1.76 -5.31
N ASN A 152 -12.03 0.65 -4.60
CA ASN A 152 -11.85 0.65 -3.16
C ASN A 152 -10.35 0.72 -2.84
N ILE A 153 -9.88 1.84 -2.29
CA ILE A 153 -8.47 2.08 -2.00
C ILE A 153 -8.29 2.23 -0.49
N LEU A 154 -7.30 1.52 0.05
CA LEU A 154 -6.79 1.65 1.42
C LEU A 154 -5.34 2.11 1.36
N ILE A 155 -5.07 3.29 1.91
CA ILE A 155 -3.72 3.85 2.00
C ILE A 155 -3.12 3.56 3.37
N ILE A 156 -1.94 2.95 3.39
CA ILE A 156 -1.17 2.67 4.60
C ILE A 156 -0.09 3.74 4.75
N VAL A 157 -0.15 4.51 5.82
CA VAL A 157 0.86 5.52 6.17
C VAL A 157 1.54 5.16 7.50
N PRO A 158 2.87 5.37 7.62
CA PRO A 158 3.56 5.18 8.88
C PRO A 158 3.09 6.21 9.91
N ALA A 159 2.99 5.78 11.16
CA ALA A 159 2.90 6.70 12.28
C ALA A 159 4.26 7.29 12.68
N TYR A 160 5.33 6.52 12.53
CA TYR A 160 6.69 6.90 12.92
C TYR A 160 7.66 6.70 11.74
N LEU A 161 8.24 7.79 11.24
CA LEU A 161 9.20 7.75 10.14
C LEU A 161 10.51 7.05 10.52
N ASP A 162 10.97 7.19 11.76
CA ASP A 162 12.21 6.57 12.24
C ASP A 162 12.19 5.05 12.09
N ALA A 163 11.08 4.42 12.54
CA ALA A 163 10.89 2.98 12.43
C ALA A 163 10.87 2.51 10.97
N LEU A 164 10.25 3.30 10.08
CA LEU A 164 10.27 3.05 8.64
C LEU A 164 11.69 3.11 8.07
N VAL A 165 12.45 4.15 8.41
CA VAL A 165 13.83 4.33 7.94
C VAL A 165 14.74 3.20 8.43
N GLU A 166 14.55 2.71 9.66
CA GLU A 166 15.26 1.52 10.13
C GLU A 166 14.92 0.27 9.30
N ARG A 167 13.66 0.09 8.90
CA ARG A 167 13.23 -1.02 8.04
C ARG A 167 13.80 -0.91 6.63
N MET A 168 13.89 0.31 6.08
CA MET A 168 14.55 0.58 4.81
C MET A 168 15.98 0.06 4.87
N LYS A 169 16.79 0.59 5.79
CA LYS A 169 18.20 0.20 5.99
C LYS A 169 18.41 -1.30 6.16
N LYS A 170 17.51 -2.00 6.86
CA LYS A 170 17.60 -3.45 7.06
C LYS A 170 17.35 -4.27 5.79
N ARG A 171 16.60 -3.73 4.83
CA ARG A 171 16.21 -4.44 3.59
C ARG A 171 17.21 -4.24 2.45
N ASN A 172 18.15 -3.30 2.56
CA ASN A 172 19.17 -3.03 1.54
C ASN A 172 18.53 -2.79 0.15
N ALA A 173 17.45 -2.02 0.10
CA ALA A 173 16.74 -1.69 -1.11
C ALA A 173 17.43 -0.56 -1.89
N ILE A 174 17.17 -0.52 -3.20
CA ILE A 174 17.78 0.41 -4.16
C ILE A 174 17.59 1.90 -3.79
N TYR A 175 16.61 2.20 -2.95
CA TYR A 175 16.22 3.56 -2.55
C TYR A 175 16.54 3.87 -1.08
N ASP A 176 17.29 3.00 -0.40
CA ASP A 176 17.66 3.19 1.01
C ASP A 176 18.49 4.47 1.22
N ASP A 177 19.25 4.88 0.21
CA ASP A 177 20.08 6.08 0.23
C ASP A 177 19.27 7.37 0.40
N TYR A 178 17.98 7.38 0.02
CA TYR A 178 17.14 8.55 0.18
C TYR A 178 16.55 8.70 1.58
N GLY A 179 16.58 7.64 2.40
CA GLY A 179 16.23 7.67 3.82
C GLY A 179 14.93 8.40 4.20
N GLU A 180 15.02 9.19 5.27
CA GLU A 180 13.89 9.92 5.85
C GLU A 180 13.26 10.96 4.90
N PRO A 181 14.03 11.78 4.15
CA PRO A 181 13.45 12.73 3.21
C PRO A 181 12.46 12.09 2.23
N TYR A 182 12.80 10.94 1.65
CA TYR A 182 11.93 10.25 0.71
C TYR A 182 10.66 9.69 1.35
N ALA A 183 10.79 9.10 2.54
CA ALA A 183 9.64 8.62 3.30
C ALA A 183 8.70 9.76 3.70
N SER A 184 9.26 10.92 4.09
CA SER A 184 8.50 12.12 4.46
C SER A 184 7.71 12.67 3.27
N VAL A 185 8.37 12.85 2.12
CA VAL A 185 7.70 13.33 0.89
C VAL A 185 6.57 12.39 0.46
N GLN A 186 6.80 11.07 0.51
CA GLN A 186 5.74 10.09 0.23
C GLN A 186 4.55 10.23 1.16
N ASN A 187 4.80 10.35 2.48
CA ASN A 187 3.74 10.48 3.46
C ASN A 187 2.88 11.72 3.19
N VAL A 188 3.50 12.84 2.82
CA VAL A 188 2.80 14.08 2.44
C VAL A 188 1.90 13.85 1.21
N PHE A 189 2.43 13.27 0.13
CA PHE A 189 1.63 13.05 -1.08
C PHE A 189 0.50 12.03 -0.90
N TYR A 190 0.74 10.94 -0.16
CA TYR A 190 -0.31 9.97 0.12
C TYR A 190 -1.42 10.57 1.00
N ARG A 191 -1.07 11.36 2.03
CA ARG A 191 -2.06 12.08 2.83
C ARG A 191 -2.85 13.09 2.00
N LYS A 192 -2.18 13.84 1.11
CA LYS A 192 -2.86 14.76 0.21
C LYS A 192 -3.78 14.03 -0.77
N PHE A 193 -3.41 12.85 -1.23
CA PHE A 193 -4.27 12.02 -2.08
C PHE A 193 -5.53 11.59 -1.33
N CYS A 194 -5.40 11.15 -0.07
CA CYS A 194 -6.56 10.82 0.79
C CYS A 194 -7.52 12.00 0.92
N GLU A 195 -6.98 13.17 1.26
CA GLU A 195 -7.74 14.41 1.41
C GLU A 195 -8.49 14.79 0.12
N VAL A 196 -7.79 14.84 -1.01
CA VAL A 196 -8.35 15.33 -2.28
C VAL A 196 -9.30 14.33 -2.91
N CYS A 197 -8.97 13.04 -2.89
CA CYS A 197 -9.76 11.99 -3.53
C CYS A 197 -10.83 11.40 -2.61
N ASN A 198 -10.90 11.84 -1.34
CA ASN A 198 -11.77 11.27 -0.31
C ASN A 198 -11.63 9.74 -0.24
N VAL A 199 -10.38 9.26 -0.24
CA VAL A 199 -10.07 7.84 -0.07
C VAL A 199 -9.59 7.57 1.35
N GLU A 200 -9.83 6.36 1.82
CA GLU A 200 -9.51 5.98 3.19
C GLU A 200 -8.02 5.72 3.38
N PHE A 201 -7.56 5.99 4.60
CA PHE A 201 -6.23 5.60 5.03
C PHE A 201 -6.24 5.02 6.42
N ALA A 202 -5.33 4.09 6.64
CA ALA A 202 -4.96 3.58 7.95
C ALA A 202 -3.56 4.06 8.29
N GLN A 203 -3.41 4.58 9.51
CA GLN A 203 -2.12 4.90 10.08
C GLN A 203 -1.71 3.75 10.99
N VAL A 204 -0.53 3.17 10.76
CA VAL A 204 -0.08 1.97 11.47
C VAL A 204 1.11 2.32 12.37
N ASP A 205 0.94 2.10 13.68
CA ASP A 205 1.99 2.19 14.72
C ASP A 205 2.77 0.86 14.79
N ASP A 206 4.08 0.84 15.08
CA ASP A 206 4.91 -0.40 15.11
C ASP A 206 5.39 -0.76 16.53
N PRO A 207 5.09 -1.99 17.02
CA PRO A 207 5.96 -3.17 16.84
C PRO A 207 5.30 -4.42 16.22
N SER A 208 4.05 -4.32 15.72
CA SER A 208 3.31 -5.41 15.07
C SER A 208 2.75 -5.00 13.71
N LEU A 209 3.56 -4.29 12.91
CA LEU A 209 3.22 -3.69 11.61
C LEU A 209 2.35 -4.58 10.70
N VAL A 210 2.77 -5.83 10.52
CA VAL A 210 2.10 -6.77 9.60
C VAL A 210 0.74 -7.22 10.16
N PRO A 211 0.62 -7.70 11.41
CA PRO A 211 -0.68 -7.92 12.04
C PRO A 211 -1.61 -6.69 12.02
N GLY A 212 -1.09 -5.49 12.23
CA GLY A 212 -1.85 -4.23 12.17
C GLY A 212 -2.45 -4.01 10.78
N ILE A 213 -1.63 -4.08 9.73
CA ILE A 213 -2.09 -3.94 8.34
C ILE A 213 -3.12 -5.02 7.98
N ILE A 214 -2.88 -6.26 8.39
CA ILE A 214 -3.81 -7.36 8.19
C ILE A 214 -5.17 -7.03 8.82
N LYS A 215 -5.18 -6.53 10.06
CA LYS A 215 -6.41 -6.11 10.75
C LYS A 215 -7.17 -5.04 9.95
N GLU A 216 -6.49 -3.98 9.50
CA GLU A 216 -7.10 -2.91 8.70
C GLU A 216 -7.71 -3.45 7.39
N ILE A 217 -7.01 -4.36 6.70
CA ILE A 217 -7.53 -5.03 5.50
C ILE A 217 -8.77 -5.87 5.83
N TYR A 218 -8.75 -6.62 6.94
CA TYR A 218 -9.88 -7.43 7.38
C TYR A 218 -11.12 -6.59 7.68
N GLU A 219 -10.97 -5.50 8.42
CA GLU A 219 -12.07 -4.58 8.72
C GLU A 219 -12.66 -4.01 7.42
N ARG A 220 -11.82 -3.68 6.45
CA ARG A 220 -12.23 -3.18 5.14
C ARG A 220 -13.01 -4.20 4.29
N ILE A 221 -12.58 -5.46 4.27
CA ILE A 221 -13.24 -6.53 3.49
C ILE A 221 -14.64 -6.87 4.06
N ASN A 222 -14.82 -6.67 5.37
CA ASN A 222 -16.02 -7.06 6.10
C ASN A 222 -16.97 -5.89 6.39
N THR A 223 -16.54 -4.64 6.23
CA THR A 223 -17.39 -3.46 6.38
C THR A 223 -18.02 -3.11 5.03
N PRO A 224 -19.35 -2.96 4.92
CA PRO A 224 -19.98 -2.44 3.71
C PRO A 224 -19.39 -1.06 3.37
N VAL A 225 -18.97 -0.84 2.12
CA VAL A 225 -18.50 0.46 1.66
C VAL A 225 -19.69 1.43 1.71
N THR A 226 -19.85 2.16 2.81
CA THR A 226 -20.75 3.29 2.87
C THR A 226 -20.05 4.44 2.18
N ASN A 227 -20.51 4.84 1.00
CA ASN A 227 -20.03 6.04 0.31
C ASN A 227 -20.28 7.27 1.21
N GLY A 228 -19.29 7.61 2.03
CA GLY A 228 -19.29 8.68 3.01
C GLY A 228 -17.89 8.82 3.61
N PRO A 229 -17.53 9.99 4.17
CA PRO A 229 -16.22 10.18 4.79
C PRO A 229 -16.06 9.21 5.96
N VAL A 230 -15.08 8.29 5.87
CA VAL A 230 -14.76 7.40 6.98
C VAL A 230 -13.82 8.11 7.95
N VAL A 231 -14.20 8.06 9.22
CA VAL A 231 -13.53 8.67 10.37
C VAL A 231 -12.37 7.78 10.83
N LEU A 232 -11.23 8.40 11.14
CA LEU A 232 -10.03 7.78 11.74
C LEU A 232 -10.37 6.81 12.89
N TYR A 233 -9.80 5.61 12.85
CA TYR A 233 -9.49 4.87 14.08
C TYR A 233 -8.03 5.10 14.45
N THR A 234 -7.79 6.04 15.37
CA THR A 234 -6.52 6.11 16.08
C THR A 234 -6.52 4.95 17.09
N LEU A 235 -5.72 3.91 16.86
CA LEU A 235 -5.38 2.97 17.94
C LEU A 235 -4.38 3.66 18.88
N LEU A 236 -4.93 4.50 19.77
CA LEU A 236 -4.35 5.00 21.01
C LEU A 236 -2.85 5.35 21.00
N GLY A 237 -2.58 6.64 20.75
CA GLY A 237 -1.31 7.26 21.14
C GLY A 237 -1.03 8.51 20.34
N ASN A 238 -1.70 9.61 20.67
CA ASN A 238 -1.47 10.91 20.04
C ASN A 238 -0.06 11.43 20.38
N PRO A 239 0.94 11.46 19.46
CA PRO A 239 2.24 12.03 19.76
C PRO A 239 2.31 13.52 19.41
N LEU A 240 1.32 14.05 18.66
CA LEU A 240 1.36 15.41 18.12
C LEU A 240 1.04 16.52 19.13
N ASN A 241 0.93 16.19 20.43
CA ASN A 241 0.61 17.16 21.48
C ASN A 241 1.54 17.09 22.70
N ARG A 242 2.85 16.94 22.46
CA ARG A 242 3.86 17.42 23.41
C ARG A 242 4.76 18.41 22.70
N GLY A 243 4.65 19.66 23.13
CA GLY A 243 5.07 20.82 22.39
C GLY A 243 6.58 20.96 22.21
N THR A 244 6.96 21.68 21.17
CA THR A 244 7.37 23.07 21.35
C THR A 244 7.05 23.83 20.07
N ALA A 245 6.48 25.02 20.23
CA ALA A 245 6.37 25.98 19.17
C ALA A 245 7.78 26.42 18.77
N HIS A 246 8.34 25.79 17.75
CA HIS A 246 9.33 26.40 16.91
C HIS A 246 8.76 26.44 15.49
N SER A 247 8.47 27.65 15.04
CA SER A 247 8.47 28.00 13.62
C SER A 247 9.85 27.69 13.05
N ALA A 248 10.09 26.42 12.73
CA ALA A 248 11.22 26.02 11.91
C ALA A 248 10.69 25.97 10.47
N GLY A 249 11.20 26.86 9.62
CA GLY A 249 11.14 26.63 8.19
C GLY A 249 11.68 25.23 7.92
N LEU A 250 10.97 24.48 7.10
CA LEU A 250 11.43 23.19 6.59
C LEU A 250 12.59 23.47 5.60
N ASP A 251 13.76 23.79 6.15
CA ASP A 251 15.03 23.65 5.45
C ASP A 251 15.32 22.15 5.40
N VAL A 252 14.82 21.50 4.33
CA VAL A 252 15.23 20.15 3.98
C VAL A 252 16.71 20.24 3.60
N PRO A 253 17.63 19.56 4.30
CA PRO A 253 19.04 19.56 3.93
C PRO A 253 19.16 18.95 2.53
N ILE A 254 19.63 19.77 1.60
CA ILE A 254 19.93 19.39 0.23
C ILE A 254 21.07 18.37 0.29
N ALA A 255 20.83 17.16 -0.20
CA ALA A 255 21.90 16.22 -0.45
C ALA A 255 22.84 16.84 -1.50
N GLU A 256 24.05 17.21 -1.08
CA GLU A 256 25.11 17.59 -2.00
C GLU A 256 25.32 16.43 -2.97
N THR A 257 25.15 16.71 -4.25
CA THR A 257 25.38 15.78 -5.35
C THR A 257 26.77 15.17 -5.25
N VAL A 258 26.83 13.84 -5.07
CA VAL A 258 28.03 13.07 -5.35
C VAL A 258 28.27 13.14 -6.87
N THR A 259 29.40 13.73 -7.25
CA THR A 259 29.87 13.82 -8.64
C THR A 259 30.61 12.55 -9.05
#